data_AF-A0A7X4GZR6-F1
#
_entry.id   AF-A0A7X4GZR6-F1
#
_cell.length_a   1.000
_cell.length_b   1.000
_cell.length_c   1.000
_cell.angle_alpha   90.00
_cell.angle_beta   90.00
_cell.angle_gamma   90.00
#
_symmetry.space_group_name_H-M   'P 1'
#
loop_
_entity.id
_entity.type
_entity.pdbx_description
1 polymer ?
#
loop_
_entity_poly.entity_id
_entity_poly.type
_entity_poly.pdbx_seq_one_letter_code
_entity_poly.pdbx_strand_id
1 'polypeptide(L)'
;MIAATQTDAPHLVDIFLKPSSNRQSNIGMASRVIAAIFRYNLLAVCITILLASCASVQTAKPKSLGASVRSINYSGKEVALSVVDPLNRSNHGGGDSLNPYSMGGTICCFGIPPEWHPGYQVIVEYNFYPDQTWHKQLVDVPPYPEGIAGDIWLTMHEDGRAEAVVSNFGPSRPEWPGRVKGSPVPSGSYIAKVRADRLNTQMGMLAAMEKALKNEAAKADPEEVEELKKAIEDTKKRIRLMQENTP
;
A
#
# COMPACT_ATOMS: atom_id res chain seq x y z
N MET A 1 -72.94 -84.96 18.45
CA MET A 1 -73.39 -84.90 17.05
C MET A 1 -72.18 -84.43 16.25
N ILE A 2 -71.31 -85.31 15.74
CA ILE A 2 -71.43 -86.05 14.45
C ILE A 2 -71.65 -85.02 13.32
N ALA A 3 -70.80 -84.82 12.31
CA ALA A 3 -69.94 -85.77 11.60
C ALA A 3 -68.65 -85.12 11.06
N ALA A 4 -67.58 -85.91 11.06
CA ALA A 4 -66.49 -85.82 10.11
C ALA A 4 -66.90 -86.55 8.82
N THR A 5 -66.45 -86.10 7.66
CA THR A 5 -66.16 -87.01 6.53
C THR A 5 -64.94 -86.53 5.76
N GLN A 6 -63.96 -87.41 5.77
CA GLN A 6 -62.73 -87.44 4.98
C GLN A 6 -62.98 -88.33 3.76
N THR A 7 -62.43 -87.97 2.58
CA THR A 7 -62.08 -88.93 1.52
C THR A 7 -61.00 -88.36 0.58
N ASP A 8 -59.80 -88.92 0.76
CA ASP A 8 -58.67 -89.28 -0.12
C ASP A 8 -58.55 -88.85 -1.61
N ALA A 9 -57.26 -88.75 -1.99
CA ALA A 9 -56.64 -88.43 -3.29
C ALA A 9 -56.71 -89.56 -4.35
N PRO A 10 -56.27 -89.33 -5.61
CA PRO A 10 -54.87 -89.62 -5.98
C PRO A 10 -54.23 -88.71 -7.07
N HIS A 11 -52.91 -88.83 -7.18
CA HIS A 11 -51.98 -88.24 -8.17
C HIS A 11 -52.28 -88.61 -9.64
N LEU A 12 -51.94 -87.72 -10.61
CA LEU A 12 -51.10 -88.06 -11.79
C LEU A 12 -50.85 -86.89 -12.78
N VAL A 13 -49.59 -86.87 -13.27
CA VAL A 13 -48.99 -86.35 -14.53
C VAL A 13 -48.65 -84.86 -14.73
N ASP A 14 -47.34 -84.63 -14.82
CA ASP A 14 -46.67 -83.54 -15.55
C ASP A 14 -47.07 -83.49 -17.03
N ILE A 15 -47.54 -82.34 -17.52
CA ILE A 15 -47.52 -82.04 -18.97
C ILE A 15 -46.87 -80.67 -19.20
N PHE A 16 -45.72 -80.77 -19.84
CA PHE A 16 -44.82 -79.73 -20.31
C PHE A 16 -45.42 -78.99 -21.51
N LEU A 17 -45.84 -77.72 -21.38
CA LEU A 17 -46.09 -76.82 -22.52
C LEU A 17 -45.71 -75.36 -22.19
N LYS A 18 -44.50 -74.96 -22.60
CA LYS A 18 -44.12 -73.60 -23.04
C LYS A 18 -44.68 -73.41 -24.48
N PRO A 19 -44.81 -72.21 -25.11
CA PRO A 19 -44.42 -70.84 -24.73
C PRO A 19 -45.46 -69.72 -25.11
N SER A 20 -45.19 -68.46 -24.72
CA SER A 20 -45.29 -67.30 -25.65
C SER A 20 -44.60 -66.07 -25.05
N SER A 21 -43.36 -65.86 -25.49
CA SER A 21 -42.42 -64.82 -25.08
C SER A 21 -42.53 -63.60 -26.01
N ASN A 22 -43.65 -62.87 -25.98
CA ASN A 22 -43.75 -61.65 -26.81
C ASN A 22 -44.50 -60.46 -26.18
N ARG A 23 -44.79 -60.51 -24.88
CA ARG A 23 -45.41 -59.39 -24.13
C ARG A 23 -44.47 -58.71 -23.12
N GLN A 24 -43.27 -59.25 -22.90
CA GLN A 24 -42.31 -58.75 -21.89
C GLN A 24 -41.22 -57.82 -22.43
N SER A 25 -41.06 -57.67 -23.75
CA SER A 25 -39.97 -56.88 -24.35
C SER A 25 -40.20 -55.36 -24.32
N ASN A 26 -41.44 -54.88 -24.41
CA ASN A 26 -41.72 -53.44 -24.52
C ASN A 26 -41.72 -52.68 -23.17
N ILE A 27 -42.00 -53.36 -22.05
CA ILE A 27 -42.06 -52.73 -20.71
C ILE A 27 -40.66 -52.50 -20.13
N GLY A 28 -39.73 -53.42 -20.41
CA GLY A 28 -38.33 -53.30 -19.96
C GLY A 28 -37.53 -52.24 -20.71
N MET A 29 -37.78 -52.04 -22.00
CA MET A 29 -37.09 -51.02 -22.80
C MET A 29 -37.57 -49.60 -22.41
N ALA A 30 -38.88 -49.40 -22.24
CA ALA A 30 -39.43 -48.13 -21.78
C ALA A 30 -38.93 -47.76 -20.36
N SER A 31 -38.88 -48.71 -19.42
CA SER A 31 -38.36 -48.46 -18.06
C SER A 31 -36.87 -48.10 -18.03
N ARG A 32 -36.05 -48.72 -18.89
CA ARG A 32 -34.61 -48.42 -18.98
C ARG A 32 -34.35 -47.06 -19.63
N VAL A 33 -35.15 -46.68 -20.62
CA VAL A 33 -35.09 -45.36 -21.26
C VAL A 33 -35.57 -44.26 -20.30
N ILE A 34 -36.67 -44.46 -19.58
CA ILE A 34 -37.18 -43.50 -18.58
C ILE A 34 -36.17 -43.34 -17.43
N ALA A 35 -35.57 -44.43 -16.93
CA ALA A 35 -34.55 -44.37 -15.89
C ALA A 35 -33.26 -43.69 -16.38
N ALA A 36 -32.86 -43.88 -17.65
CA ALA A 36 -31.70 -43.22 -18.24
C ALA A 36 -31.95 -41.71 -18.44
N ILE A 37 -33.15 -41.33 -18.91
CA ILE A 37 -33.58 -39.93 -19.03
C ILE A 37 -33.61 -39.27 -17.65
N PHE A 38 -34.17 -39.93 -16.62
CA PHE A 38 -34.15 -39.40 -15.26
C PHE A 38 -32.74 -39.22 -14.72
N ARG A 39 -31.83 -40.18 -14.95
CA ARG A 39 -30.42 -40.08 -14.54
C ARG A 39 -29.68 -38.96 -15.26
N TYR A 40 -29.92 -38.78 -16.56
CA TYR A 40 -29.29 -37.73 -17.36
C TYR A 40 -29.79 -36.33 -16.99
N ASN A 41 -31.10 -36.20 -16.72
CA ASN A 41 -31.68 -34.94 -16.21
C ASN A 41 -31.19 -34.63 -14.79
N LEU A 42 -31.07 -35.63 -13.91
CA LEU A 42 -30.52 -35.46 -12.56
C LEU A 42 -29.05 -35.02 -12.61
N LEU A 43 -28.23 -35.66 -13.46
CA LEU A 43 -26.83 -35.27 -13.69
C LEU A 43 -26.71 -33.85 -14.27
N ALA A 44 -27.55 -33.50 -15.26
CA ALA A 44 -27.55 -32.17 -15.85
C ALA A 44 -27.95 -31.09 -14.84
N VAL A 45 -28.94 -31.35 -13.98
CA VAL A 45 -29.35 -30.44 -12.89
C VAL A 45 -28.25 -30.30 -11.82
N CYS A 46 -27.54 -31.38 -11.47
CA CYS A 46 -26.42 -31.28 -10.53
C CYS A 46 -25.25 -30.46 -11.11
N ILE A 47 -24.98 -30.58 -12.40
CA ILE A 47 -23.92 -29.80 -13.08
C ILE A 47 -24.30 -28.31 -13.15
N THR A 48 -25.57 -27.97 -13.40
CA THR A 48 -26.00 -26.56 -13.40
C THR A 48 -26.00 -25.94 -12.00
N ILE A 49 -26.28 -26.71 -10.95
CA ILE A 49 -26.16 -26.25 -9.54
C ILE A 49 -24.69 -26.01 -9.15
N LEU A 50 -23.76 -26.86 -9.60
CA LEU A 50 -22.32 -26.68 -9.35
C LEU A 50 -21.75 -25.44 -10.08
N LEU A 51 -22.25 -25.11 -11.27
CA LEU A 51 -21.83 -23.91 -12.03
C LEU A 51 -22.45 -22.60 -11.50
N ALA A 52 -23.58 -22.66 -10.80
CA ALA A 52 -24.24 -21.49 -10.23
C ALA A 52 -23.61 -20.99 -8.92
N SER A 53 -22.71 -21.76 -8.27
CA SER A 53 -22.11 -21.39 -6.98
C SER A 53 -20.99 -20.34 -7.08
N CYS A 54 -20.60 -19.91 -8.28
CA CYS A 54 -19.62 -18.83 -8.46
C CYS A 54 -20.25 -17.44 -8.59
N ALA A 55 -21.57 -17.33 -8.67
CA ALA A 55 -22.26 -16.05 -8.88
C ALA A 55 -22.89 -15.54 -7.59
N SER A 56 -22.06 -14.99 -6.69
CA SER A 56 -22.36 -14.04 -5.60
C SER A 56 -21.75 -14.40 -4.24
N VAL A 57 -20.43 -14.58 -4.17
CA VAL A 57 -19.73 -14.11 -2.97
C VAL A 57 -19.73 -12.59 -3.05
N GLN A 58 -20.76 -11.95 -2.48
CA GLN A 58 -20.69 -10.54 -2.14
C GLN A 58 -19.60 -10.41 -1.07
N THR A 59 -18.38 -10.17 -1.51
CA THR A 59 -17.29 -9.77 -0.62
C THR A 59 -17.75 -8.48 0.04
N ALA A 60 -18.16 -8.57 1.32
CA ALA A 60 -18.28 -7.38 2.15
C ALA A 60 -17.01 -6.56 1.94
N LYS A 61 -17.14 -5.24 1.71
CA LYS A 61 -15.95 -4.37 1.57
C LYS A 61 -15.02 -4.69 2.75
N PRO A 62 -13.75 -5.04 2.51
CA PRO A 62 -12.84 -5.36 3.60
C PRO A 62 -12.86 -4.18 4.57
N LYS A 63 -13.13 -4.47 5.85
CA LYS A 63 -13.21 -3.46 6.90
C LYS A 63 -11.83 -2.81 6.98
N SER A 64 -11.69 -1.57 6.52
CA SER A 64 -10.43 -0.81 6.64
C SER A 64 -10.40 -0.02 7.94
N LEU A 65 -9.21 0.12 8.52
CA LEU A 65 -8.94 1.04 9.62
C LEU A 65 -8.40 2.35 9.05
N GLY A 66 -8.90 3.49 9.53
CA GLY A 66 -8.29 4.78 9.22
C GLY A 66 -6.98 4.92 10.00
N ALA A 67 -5.87 5.01 9.28
CA ALA A 67 -4.55 5.29 9.82
C ALA A 67 -4.14 6.73 9.50
N SER A 68 -3.42 7.36 10.42
CA SER A 68 -2.75 8.62 10.11
C SER A 68 -1.57 8.34 9.20
N VAL A 69 -1.26 9.28 8.30
CA VAL A 69 -0.06 9.28 7.49
C VAL A 69 1.00 10.11 8.21
N ARG A 70 2.17 9.51 8.44
CA ARG A 70 3.36 10.17 8.99
C ARG A 70 4.49 10.07 7.98
N SER A 71 5.40 11.03 7.96
CA SER A 71 6.46 11.07 6.97
C SER A 71 7.84 11.27 7.60
N ILE A 72 8.86 10.61 7.06
CA ILE A 72 10.26 10.78 7.47
C ILE A 72 11.13 10.91 6.22
N ASN A 73 11.98 11.94 6.19
CA ASN A 73 12.95 12.13 5.12
C ASN A 73 14.34 11.88 5.66
N TYR A 74 14.93 10.74 5.30
CA TYR A 74 16.33 10.43 5.57
C TYR A 74 17.27 10.93 4.48
N SER A 75 16.75 11.52 3.40
CA SER A 75 17.54 11.93 2.25
C SER A 75 18.06 13.37 2.36
N GLY A 76 19.11 13.67 1.59
CA GLY A 76 19.63 15.02 1.39
C GLY A 76 18.79 15.94 0.48
N LYS A 77 17.58 15.55 0.07
CA LYS A 77 16.70 16.33 -0.81
C LYS A 77 15.39 16.64 -0.13
N GLU A 78 14.81 17.81 -0.41
CA GLU A 78 13.44 18.08 0.00
C GLU A 78 12.48 17.21 -0.83
N VAL A 79 11.46 16.65 -0.18
CA VAL A 79 10.55 15.66 -0.78
C VAL A 79 9.12 15.89 -0.32
N ALA A 80 8.15 15.80 -1.23
CA ALA A 80 6.75 15.60 -0.84
C ALA A 80 6.39 14.12 -0.99
N LEU A 81 5.64 13.59 -0.03
CA LEU A 81 5.22 12.19 0.00
C LEU A 81 3.69 12.08 0.04
N SER A 82 3.15 11.03 -0.56
CA SER A 82 1.75 10.61 -0.38
C SER A 82 1.62 9.10 -0.58
N VAL A 83 0.47 8.55 -0.18
CA VAL A 83 0.19 7.11 -0.31
C VAL A 83 -1.13 6.86 -1.00
N VAL A 84 -1.15 5.86 -1.88
CA VAL A 84 -2.32 5.43 -2.64
C VAL A 84 -2.42 3.91 -2.58
N ASP A 85 -3.64 3.42 -2.41
CA ASP A 85 -3.93 2.00 -2.52
C ASP A 85 -3.92 1.57 -3.99
N PRO A 86 -3.11 0.56 -4.36
CA PRO A 86 -2.97 0.11 -5.75
C PRO A 86 -4.26 -0.47 -6.32
N LEU A 87 -5.14 -1.01 -5.49
CA LEU A 87 -6.41 -1.65 -5.88
C LEU A 87 -7.60 -0.70 -5.75
N ASN A 88 -7.49 0.34 -4.93
CA ASN A 88 -8.54 1.33 -4.72
C ASN A 88 -8.01 2.76 -4.66
N ARG A 89 -7.90 3.43 -5.79
CA ARG A 89 -7.40 4.82 -5.86
C ARG A 89 -8.18 5.86 -5.03
N SER A 90 -9.42 5.55 -4.63
CA SER A 90 -10.16 6.44 -3.72
C SER A 90 -9.59 6.41 -2.29
N ASN A 91 -8.94 5.30 -1.91
CA ASN A 91 -8.14 5.19 -0.70
C ASN A 91 -6.77 5.81 -0.95
N HIS A 92 -6.65 7.09 -0.64
CA HIS A 92 -5.43 7.86 -0.76
C HIS A 92 -5.26 8.71 0.50
N GLY A 93 -4.00 8.91 0.90
CA GLY A 93 -3.64 9.73 2.05
C GLY A 93 -2.55 10.71 1.67
N GLY A 94 -2.75 11.99 2.02
CA GLY A 94 -1.71 13.00 1.88
C GLY A 94 -0.58 12.76 2.88
N GLY A 95 0.66 12.80 2.42
CA GLY A 95 1.82 12.91 3.30
C GLY A 95 2.30 14.35 3.38
N ASP A 96 3.54 14.52 3.84
CA ASP A 96 4.11 15.82 4.19
C ASP A 96 5.14 16.29 3.13
N SER A 97 5.40 17.60 3.09
CA SER A 97 6.56 18.17 2.38
C SER A 97 7.68 18.37 3.39
N LEU A 98 8.77 17.62 3.19
CA LEU A 98 9.84 17.48 4.17
C LEU A 98 11.14 18.06 3.69
N ASN A 99 11.74 18.90 4.51
CA ASN A 99 13.13 19.31 4.38
C ASN A 99 14.06 18.08 4.42
N PRO A 100 15.28 18.19 3.85
CA PRO A 100 16.30 17.15 4.00
C PRO A 100 16.51 16.79 5.48
N TYR A 101 16.62 15.50 5.77
CA TYR A 101 16.84 14.98 7.13
C TYR A 101 15.84 15.50 8.17
N SER A 102 14.54 15.44 7.87
CA SER A 102 13.48 15.89 8.78
C SER A 102 12.37 14.87 8.96
N MET A 103 11.54 15.09 9.99
CA MET A 103 10.35 14.30 10.28
C MET A 103 9.13 15.20 10.15
N GLY A 104 8.08 14.65 9.55
CA GLY A 104 6.82 15.34 9.34
C GLY A 104 5.86 15.25 10.52
N GLY A 105 4.73 15.91 10.33
CA GLY A 105 3.60 15.84 11.24
C GLY A 105 2.77 14.57 11.08
N THR A 106 1.56 14.63 11.63
CA THR A 106 0.52 13.60 11.48
C THR A 106 -0.56 14.16 10.56
N ILE A 107 -0.81 13.52 9.43
CA ILE A 107 -1.78 13.96 8.42
C ILE A 107 -2.85 12.87 8.24
N CYS A 108 -4.10 13.28 8.01
CA CYS A 108 -5.21 12.37 7.80
C CYS A 108 -5.50 12.15 6.31
N CYS A 109 -5.86 10.97 5.85
CA CYS A 109 -5.79 9.64 6.46
C CYS A 109 -5.65 8.62 5.33
N PHE A 110 -5.26 7.39 5.65
CA PHE A 110 -5.21 6.28 4.70
C PHE A 110 -5.86 5.03 5.30
N GLY A 111 -6.64 4.31 4.50
CA GLY A 111 -7.27 3.06 4.91
C GLY A 111 -6.29 1.89 4.84
N ILE A 112 -6.09 1.19 5.96
CA ILE A 112 -5.24 0.00 6.05
C ILE A 112 -6.04 -1.25 6.45
N PRO A 113 -5.59 -2.47 6.09
CA PRO A 113 -6.12 -3.71 6.63
C PRO A 113 -5.98 -3.77 8.16
N PRO A 114 -6.99 -4.25 8.91
CA PRO A 114 -6.89 -4.43 10.36
C PRO A 114 -5.84 -5.47 10.75
N GLU A 115 -5.69 -6.50 9.94
CA GLU A 115 -4.70 -7.56 10.08
C GLU A 115 -3.78 -7.53 8.87
N TRP A 116 -2.48 -7.65 9.11
CA TRP A 116 -1.52 -7.76 8.02
C TRP A 116 -1.66 -9.10 7.30
N HIS A 117 -1.42 -9.10 5.99
CA HIS A 117 -1.33 -10.32 5.19
C HIS A 117 -0.15 -10.27 4.22
N PRO A 118 0.39 -11.43 3.80
CA PRO A 118 1.39 -11.49 2.74
C PRO A 118 0.92 -10.79 1.47
N GLY A 119 1.81 -10.03 0.83
CA GLY A 119 1.51 -9.26 -0.37
C GLY A 119 0.75 -7.95 -0.12
N TYR A 120 0.64 -7.49 1.13
CA TYR A 120 0.11 -6.16 1.40
C TYR A 120 1.06 -5.08 0.85
N GLN A 121 0.58 -4.33 -0.14
CA GLN A 121 1.34 -3.34 -0.89
C GLN A 121 0.61 -2.01 -0.95
N VAL A 122 1.39 -0.93 -1.02
CA VAL A 122 0.88 0.42 -1.27
C VAL A 122 1.72 1.11 -2.35
N ILE A 123 1.17 2.13 -3.01
CA ILE A 123 1.94 3.01 -3.88
C ILE A 123 2.34 4.23 -3.05
N VAL A 124 3.64 4.50 -2.94
CA VAL A 124 4.13 5.79 -2.45
C VAL A 124 4.35 6.69 -3.65
N GLU A 125 3.68 7.85 -3.68
CA GLU A 125 3.94 8.89 -4.66
C GLU A 125 4.83 9.96 -4.05
N TYR A 126 5.80 10.46 -4.82
CA TYR A 126 6.75 11.46 -4.33
C TYR A 126 7.31 12.34 -5.44
N ASN A 127 7.75 13.54 -5.08
CA ASN A 127 8.58 14.40 -5.94
C ASN A 127 9.70 15.05 -5.12
N PHE A 128 10.82 15.36 -5.77
CA PHE A 128 11.98 15.98 -5.13
C PHE A 128 12.14 17.43 -5.54
N TYR A 129 12.07 18.39 -4.62
CA TYR A 129 12.29 19.79 -4.97
C TYR A 129 13.73 20.05 -5.48
N PRO A 130 13.94 20.88 -6.52
CA PRO A 130 12.95 21.69 -7.26
C PRO A 130 12.24 20.97 -8.41
N ASP A 131 12.50 19.67 -8.61
CA ASP A 131 11.83 18.86 -9.62
C ASP A 131 10.36 18.59 -9.20
N GLN A 132 9.44 18.96 -10.08
CA GLN A 132 8.00 18.78 -9.87
C GLN A 132 7.48 17.46 -10.47
N THR A 133 8.38 16.63 -11.01
CA THR A 133 8.03 15.33 -11.56
C THR A 133 7.63 14.38 -10.43
N TRP A 134 6.38 13.90 -10.49
CA TRP A 134 5.88 12.91 -9.55
C TRP A 134 6.29 11.50 -9.98
N HIS A 135 6.92 10.80 -9.06
CA HIS A 135 7.27 9.39 -9.15
C HIS A 135 6.26 8.55 -8.38
N LYS A 136 6.13 7.28 -8.76
CA LYS A 136 5.29 6.30 -8.08
C LYS A 136 6.10 5.03 -7.87
N GLN A 137 6.10 4.54 -6.64
CA GLN A 137 6.80 3.31 -6.28
C GLN A 137 5.82 2.39 -5.54
N LEU A 138 5.57 1.21 -6.10
CA LEU A 138 4.88 0.14 -5.39
C LEU A 138 5.84 -0.42 -4.34
N VAL A 139 5.41 -0.45 -3.09
CA VAL A 139 6.21 -0.92 -1.95
C VAL A 139 5.45 -1.97 -1.15
N ASP A 140 6.17 -2.97 -0.69
CA ASP A 140 5.67 -3.95 0.27
C ASP A 140 5.61 -3.33 1.66
N VAL A 141 4.49 -3.52 2.34
CA VAL A 141 4.34 -3.14 3.74
C VAL A 141 4.71 -4.35 4.59
N PRO A 142 5.72 -4.27 5.48
CA PRO A 142 6.12 -5.38 6.33
C PRO A 142 5.02 -5.73 7.36
N PRO A 143 5.11 -6.92 7.99
CA PRO A 143 4.21 -7.29 9.08
C PRO A 143 4.11 -6.21 10.15
N TYR A 144 2.90 -6.00 10.65
CA TYR A 144 2.67 -5.05 11.73
C TYR A 144 3.42 -5.53 12.98
N PRO A 145 4.18 -4.65 13.66
CA PRO A 145 4.82 -4.99 14.93
C PRO A 145 3.77 -5.52 15.91
N GLU A 146 4.07 -6.66 16.52
CA GLU A 146 3.16 -7.35 17.45
C GLU A 146 1.80 -7.77 16.84
N GLY A 147 1.65 -7.69 15.52
CA GLY A 147 0.38 -7.92 14.83
C GLY A 147 -0.63 -6.78 14.96
N ILE A 148 -0.22 -5.62 15.49
CA ILE A 148 -1.13 -4.52 15.82
C ILE A 148 -1.01 -3.40 14.77
N ALA A 149 -2.12 -3.12 14.08
CA ALA A 149 -2.21 -2.00 13.15
C ALA A 149 -2.00 -0.65 13.87
N GLY A 150 -1.40 0.30 13.15
CA GLY A 150 -1.13 1.64 13.65
C GLY A 150 -1.18 2.69 12.54
N ASP A 151 -0.42 3.76 12.71
CA ASP A 151 -0.25 4.76 11.67
C ASP A 151 0.58 4.22 10.50
N ILE A 152 0.34 4.72 9.29
CA ILE A 152 1.18 4.44 8.13
C ILE A 152 2.29 5.50 8.04
N TRP A 153 3.53 5.05 7.97
CA TRP A 153 4.71 5.87 7.89
C TRP A 153 5.33 5.75 6.51
N LEU A 154 5.49 6.89 5.84
CA LEU A 154 6.15 7.00 4.55
C LEU A 154 7.57 7.52 4.78
N THR A 155 8.56 6.80 4.27
CA THR A 155 9.96 7.17 4.46
C THR A 155 10.62 7.35 3.10
N MET A 156 11.44 8.40 2.97
CA MET A 156 12.30 8.59 1.80
C MET A 156 13.75 8.39 2.22
N HIS A 157 14.47 7.51 1.52
CA HIS A 157 15.86 7.17 1.81
C HIS A 157 16.86 7.89 0.92
N GLU A 158 18.12 7.90 1.34
CA GLU A 158 19.25 8.50 0.59
C GLU A 158 19.45 7.92 -0.81
N ASP A 159 19.08 6.66 -1.01
CA ASP A 159 19.16 5.99 -2.32
C ASP A 159 17.99 6.38 -3.26
N GLY A 160 17.11 7.29 -2.81
CA GLY A 160 15.95 7.77 -3.56
C GLY A 160 14.76 6.81 -3.56
N ARG A 161 14.81 5.72 -2.80
CA ARG A 161 13.68 4.78 -2.69
C ARG A 161 12.77 5.17 -1.54
N ALA A 162 11.47 5.12 -1.81
CA ALA A 162 10.45 5.21 -0.78
C ALA A 162 10.28 3.88 -0.03
N GLU A 163 9.83 3.95 1.21
CA GLU A 163 9.35 2.81 2.01
C GLU A 163 8.04 3.21 2.69
N ALA A 164 7.17 2.22 2.92
CA ALA A 164 5.97 2.39 3.72
C ALA A 164 5.92 1.30 4.79
N VAL A 165 5.64 1.70 6.03
CA VAL A 165 5.42 0.76 7.14
C VAL A 165 4.21 1.14 7.95
N VAL A 166 3.54 0.16 8.56
CA VAL A 166 2.45 0.41 9.50
C VAL A 166 2.95 0.10 10.91
N SER A 167 2.85 1.08 11.81
CA SER A 167 3.34 0.92 13.18
C SER A 167 2.76 1.94 14.15
N ASN A 168 2.49 1.48 15.38
CA ASN A 168 2.25 2.34 16.55
C ASN A 168 3.56 2.83 17.21
N PHE A 169 4.71 2.31 16.76
CA PHE A 169 6.01 2.67 17.27
C PHE A 169 6.69 3.66 16.31
N GLY A 170 7.41 4.64 16.86
CA GLY A 170 8.26 5.54 16.06
C GLY A 170 9.65 4.94 15.79
N PRO A 171 10.46 5.57 14.93
CA PRO A 171 11.75 5.03 14.48
C PRO A 171 12.79 4.85 15.59
N SER A 172 12.63 5.51 16.74
CA SER A 172 13.52 5.37 17.91
C SER A 172 13.26 4.11 18.75
N ARG A 173 12.22 3.35 18.41
CA ARG A 173 11.79 2.17 19.17
C ARG A 173 12.36 0.88 18.55
N PRO A 174 12.80 -0.11 19.34
CA PRO A 174 13.27 -1.40 18.83
C PRO A 174 12.26 -2.14 17.92
N GLU A 175 10.97 -1.98 18.21
CA GLU A 175 9.83 -2.59 17.53
C GLU A 175 9.53 -1.95 16.17
N TRP A 176 10.16 -0.81 15.87
CA TRP A 176 10.01 -0.12 14.59
C TRP A 176 10.30 -1.09 13.43
N PRO A 177 9.40 -1.25 12.45
CA PRO A 177 9.61 -2.19 11.35
C PRO A 177 10.42 -1.60 10.19
N GLY A 178 10.58 -0.27 10.14
CA GLY A 178 11.28 0.40 9.05
C GLY A 178 12.78 0.12 9.02
N ARG A 179 13.37 0.29 7.83
CA ARG A 179 14.78 -0.04 7.56
C ARG A 179 15.76 0.71 8.43
N VAL A 180 15.56 2.01 8.62
CA VAL A 180 16.47 2.88 9.39
C VAL A 180 15.92 3.06 10.80
N LYS A 181 16.78 2.88 11.80
CA LYS A 181 16.45 3.13 13.21
C LYS A 181 16.92 4.53 13.62
N GLY A 182 16.11 5.19 14.44
CA GLY A 182 16.37 6.54 14.94
C GLY A 182 15.88 7.66 14.01
N SER A 183 15.98 8.89 14.51
CA SER A 183 15.66 10.10 13.76
C SER A 183 16.62 10.31 12.59
N PRO A 184 16.22 11.03 11.54
CA PRO A 184 17.13 11.43 10.48
C PRO A 184 18.33 12.20 11.00
N VAL A 185 19.53 11.82 10.55
CA VAL A 185 20.77 12.51 10.86
C VAL A 185 21.41 12.96 9.54
N PRO A 186 21.69 14.26 9.38
CA PRO A 186 22.33 14.76 8.16
C PRO A 186 23.69 14.11 7.87
N SER A 187 23.90 13.74 6.61
CA SER A 187 25.21 13.24 6.17
C SER A 187 26.28 14.34 6.22
N GLY A 188 27.54 13.93 6.41
CA GLY A 188 28.66 14.88 6.42
C GLY A 188 28.77 15.68 5.10
N SER A 189 28.48 15.03 3.97
CA SER A 189 28.47 15.69 2.65
C SER A 189 27.35 16.71 2.54
N TYR A 190 26.15 16.41 3.05
CA TYR A 190 25.06 17.39 3.09
C TYR A 190 25.39 18.59 3.99
N ILE A 191 25.94 18.35 5.18
CA ILE A 191 26.37 19.42 6.09
C ILE A 191 27.41 20.31 5.41
N ALA A 192 28.41 19.72 4.76
CA ALA A 192 29.43 20.45 4.03
C ALA A 192 28.84 21.29 2.88
N LYS A 193 27.89 20.72 2.12
CA LYS A 193 27.18 21.42 1.06
C LYS A 193 26.40 22.62 1.61
N VAL A 194 25.58 22.44 2.63
CA VAL A 194 24.78 23.53 3.22
C VAL A 194 25.67 24.67 3.73
N ARG A 195 26.81 24.34 4.33
CA ARG A 195 27.80 25.34 4.74
C ARG A 195 28.37 26.11 3.55
N ALA A 196 28.78 25.40 2.51
CA ALA A 196 29.31 26.00 1.28
C ALA A 196 28.26 26.90 0.60
N ASP A 197 27.02 26.44 0.46
CA ASP A 197 25.91 27.19 -0.14
C ASP A 197 25.64 28.47 0.64
N ARG A 198 25.64 28.39 1.98
CA ARG A 198 25.46 29.57 2.85
C ARG A 198 26.61 30.56 2.72
N LEU A 199 27.85 30.08 2.66
CA LEU A 199 29.04 30.92 2.48
C LEU A 199 29.00 31.62 1.11
N ASN A 200 28.73 30.86 0.04
CA ASN A 200 28.61 31.39 -1.32
C ASN A 200 27.52 32.45 -1.42
N THR A 201 26.38 32.24 -0.75
CA THR A 201 25.30 33.23 -0.68
C THR A 201 25.78 34.53 -0.04
N GLN A 202 26.49 34.46 1.10
CA GLN A 202 27.02 35.65 1.77
C GLN A 202 28.07 36.37 0.92
N MET A 203 28.97 35.62 0.25
CA MET A 203 29.96 36.19 -0.66
C MET A 203 29.30 36.89 -1.85
N GLY A 204 28.23 36.30 -2.41
CA GLY A 204 27.44 36.91 -3.48
C GLY A 204 26.76 38.20 -3.04
N MET A 205 26.16 38.22 -1.84
CA MET A 205 25.56 39.43 -1.26
C MET A 205 26.61 40.52 -1.04
N LEU A 206 27.78 40.18 -0.49
CA LEU A 206 28.88 41.12 -0.30
C LEU A 206 29.31 41.76 -1.63
N ALA A 207 29.54 40.93 -2.66
CA ALA A 207 29.93 41.42 -3.98
C ALA A 207 28.87 42.35 -4.59
N ALA A 208 27.58 42.04 -4.40
CA ALA A 208 26.49 42.90 -4.86
C ALA A 208 26.48 44.26 -4.14
N MET A 209 26.66 44.26 -2.81
CA MET A 209 26.71 45.50 -2.02
C MET A 209 27.94 46.36 -2.35
N GLU A 210 29.11 45.75 -2.49
CA GLU A 210 30.34 46.46 -2.89
C GLU A 210 30.21 47.08 -4.29
N LYS A 211 29.55 46.37 -5.21
CA LYS A 211 29.23 46.88 -6.55
C LYS A 211 28.26 48.06 -6.49
N ALA A 212 27.21 47.98 -5.67
CA ALA A 212 26.26 49.08 -5.48
C ALA A 212 26.96 50.31 -4.90
N LEU A 213 27.76 50.14 -3.84
CA LEU A 213 28.53 51.23 -3.23
C LEU A 213 29.46 51.91 -4.25
N LYS A 214 30.11 51.13 -5.12
CA LYS A 214 31.02 51.69 -6.14
C LYS A 214 30.29 52.50 -7.22
N ASN A 215 29.14 52.02 -7.68
CA ASN A 215 28.49 52.54 -8.88
C ASN A 215 27.40 53.58 -8.59
N GLU A 216 26.78 53.51 -7.42
CA GLU A 216 25.54 54.23 -7.12
C GLU A 216 25.67 55.18 -5.94
N ALA A 217 26.75 55.09 -5.14
CA ALA A 217 26.93 55.95 -3.96
C ALA A 217 26.98 57.45 -4.28
N ALA A 218 27.42 57.85 -5.48
CA ALA A 218 27.43 59.25 -5.89
C ALA A 218 26.03 59.84 -6.14
N LYS A 219 25.00 58.99 -6.24
CA LYS A 219 23.61 59.36 -6.53
C LYS A 219 22.65 59.09 -5.36
N ALA A 220 23.13 58.40 -4.33
CA ALA A 220 22.35 58.00 -3.16
C ALA A 220 22.43 59.04 -2.04
N ASP A 221 21.52 58.96 -1.08
CA ASP A 221 21.57 59.81 0.11
C ASP A 221 22.78 59.43 1.01
N PRO A 222 23.48 60.38 1.65
CA PRO A 222 24.63 60.07 2.50
C PRO A 222 24.34 59.09 3.64
N GLU A 223 23.12 59.09 4.21
CA GLU A 223 22.71 58.14 5.25
C GLU A 223 22.62 56.71 4.66
N GLU A 224 22.03 56.57 3.48
CA GLU A 224 21.94 55.28 2.77
C GLU A 224 23.32 54.72 2.43
N VAL A 225 24.26 55.59 2.04
CA VAL A 225 25.65 55.21 1.76
C VAL A 225 26.35 54.68 3.01
N GLU A 226 26.10 55.29 4.17
CA GLU A 226 26.72 54.86 5.42
C GLU A 226 26.13 53.55 5.94
N GLU A 227 24.81 53.37 5.86
CA GLU A 227 24.16 52.10 6.18
C GLU A 227 24.63 50.97 5.25
N LEU A 228 24.85 51.24 3.97
CA LEU A 228 25.41 50.25 3.03
C LEU A 228 26.84 49.84 3.40
N LYS A 229 27.70 50.79 3.79
CA LYS A 229 29.07 50.45 4.26
C LYS A 229 29.03 49.61 5.52
N LYS A 230 28.15 49.93 6.46
CA LYS A 230 27.97 49.16 7.69
C LYS A 230 27.50 47.73 7.38
N ALA A 231 26.53 47.57 6.46
CA ALA A 231 26.08 46.26 6.00
C ALA A 231 27.20 45.45 5.33
N ILE A 232 28.07 46.09 4.54
CA ILE A 232 29.27 45.47 3.95
C ILE A 232 30.21 44.95 5.03
N GLU A 233 30.55 45.77 6.02
CA GLU A 233 31.46 45.38 7.10
C GLU A 233 30.88 44.26 7.98
N ASP A 234 29.60 44.33 8.32
CA ASP A 234 28.90 43.27 9.05
C ASP A 234 28.89 41.95 8.26
N THR A 235 28.73 42.03 6.93
CA THR A 235 28.74 40.86 6.05
C THR A 235 30.14 40.25 5.94
N LYS A 236 31.20 41.07 5.81
CA LYS A 236 32.59 40.61 5.85
C LYS A 236 32.91 39.89 7.17
N LYS A 237 32.47 40.46 8.30
CA LYS A 237 32.63 39.83 9.62
C LYS A 237 31.92 38.48 9.68
N ARG A 238 30.70 38.38 9.14
CA ARG A 238 29.94 37.11 9.10
C ARG A 238 30.65 36.07 8.25
N ILE A 239 31.14 36.44 7.06
CA ILE A 239 31.91 35.54 6.17
C ILE A 239 33.14 35.00 6.89
N ARG A 240 33.90 35.88 7.54
CA ARG A 240 35.09 35.48 8.32
C ARG A 240 34.74 34.47 9.41
N LEU A 241 33.71 34.74 10.21
CA LEU A 241 33.24 33.81 11.24
C LEU A 241 32.80 32.47 10.65
N MET A 242 32.17 32.46 9.47
CA MET A 242 31.76 31.22 8.81
C MET A 242 32.96 30.41 8.31
N GLN A 243 34.02 31.06 7.85
CA GLN A 243 35.26 30.40 7.42
C GLN A 243 36.04 29.85 8.61
N GLU A 244 36.19 30.64 9.69
CA GLU A 244 36.91 30.25 10.90
C GLU A 244 36.24 29.10 11.67
N ASN A 245 34.91 29.03 11.66
CA ASN A 245 34.15 27.95 12.30
C ASN A 245 33.97 26.70 11.42
N THR A 246 34.87 26.49 10.44
CA THR A 246 34.90 25.25 9.65
C THR A 246 35.77 24.23 10.41
N PRO A 247 35.19 23.18 11.04
CA PRO A 247 35.96 22.12 11.69
C PRO A 247 36.75 21.28 10.68
#